data_AF-A0A932WK20-F1
#
_entry.id   AF-A0A932WK20-F1
#
_cell.length_a   1.000
_cell.length_b   1.000
_cell.length_c   1.000
_cell.angle_alpha   90.00
_cell.angle_beta   90.00
_cell.angle_gamma   90.00
#
_symmetry.space_group_name_H-M   'P 1'
#
loop_
_entity.id
_entity.type
_entity.pdbx_description
1 polymer ?
#
loop_
_entity_poly.entity_id
_entity_poly.type
_entity_poly.pdbx_seq_one_letter_code
_entity_poly.pdbx_strand_id
1 'polypeptide(L)' 'MIPLSATRARSKLYRLILDVQSSNEPILITGKRGNAVLLSEDDWRSIEATLYLLSIPGMRDSIRKGMKEPISQCSHSIDL' A
#
# COMPACT_ATOMS: atom_id res chain seq x y z
N MET A 1 12.59 -2.67 -3.96
CA MET A 1 12.41 -3.94 -3.22
C MET A 1 13.76 -4.63 -3.01
N ILE A 2 14.23 -4.70 -1.76
CA ILE A 2 15.55 -5.25 -1.40
C ILE A 2 15.40 -6.74 -1.05
N PRO A 3 16.14 -7.66 -1.70
CA PRO A 3 16.06 -9.08 -1.39
C PRO A 3 16.87 -9.43 -0.12
N LEU A 4 16.24 -10.16 0.80
CA LEU A 4 16.82 -10.63 2.05
C LEU A 4 16.55 -12.13 2.22
N SER A 5 17.55 -12.93 2.55
CA SER A 5 17.32 -14.36 2.77
C SER A 5 16.44 -14.62 4.01
N ALA A 6 15.60 -15.66 3.97
CA ALA A 6 14.73 -16.05 5.08
C ALA A 6 15.50 -16.23 6.40
N THR A 7 16.72 -16.77 6.34
CA THR A 7 17.59 -16.91 7.53
C THR A 7 17.97 -15.56 8.14
N ARG A 8 18.30 -14.56 7.31
CA ARG A 8 18.61 -13.19 7.77
C ARG A 8 17.36 -12.44 8.23
N ALA A 9 16.23 -12.66 7.56
CA ALA A 9 14.95 -12.08 7.94
C ALA A 9 14.54 -12.56 9.34
N ARG A 10 14.64 -13.87 9.59
CA ARG A 10 14.31 -14.48 10.89
C ARG A 10 15.10 -13.86 12.05
N SER A 11 16.39 -13.63 11.89
CA SER A 11 17.22 -13.05 12.98
C SER A 11 16.99 -11.55 13.21
N LYS A 12 16.27 -10.87 12.31
CA LYS A 12 16.04 -9.41 12.36
C LYS A 12 14.56 -9.03 12.30
N LEU A 13 13.65 -9.98 12.47
CA LEU A 13 12.23 -9.79 12.16
C LEU A 13 11.61 -8.56 12.83
N TYR A 14 11.83 -8.37 14.14
CA TYR A 14 11.32 -7.19 14.87
C TYR A 14 11.79 -5.86 14.28
N ARG A 15 13.08 -5.79 13.91
CA ARG A 15 13.63 -4.58 13.28
C ARG A 15 13.03 -4.36 11.89
N LEU A 16 12.89 -5.43 11.10
CA LEU A 16 12.32 -5.34 9.76
C LEU A 16 10.87 -4.86 9.78
N ILE A 17 10.08 -5.24 10.81
CA ILE A 17 8.71 -4.73 11.01
C ILE A 17 8.73 -3.20 11.20
N LEU A 18 9.61 -2.69 12.06
CA LEU A 18 9.75 -1.24 12.27
C LEU A 18 10.25 -0.52 11.02
N ASP A 19 11.20 -1.14 10.30
CA ASP A 19 11.75 -0.59 9.07
C ASP A 19 10.64 -0.45 8.00
N VAL A 20 9.81 -1.47 7.76
CA VAL A 20 8.72 -1.38 6.76
C VAL A 20 7.62 -0.41 7.20
N GLN A 21 7.32 -0.33 8.50
CA GLN A 21 6.32 0.60 9.02
C GLN A 21 6.75 2.07 8.89
N SER A 22 8.04 2.37 9.06
CA SER A 22 8.56 3.74 9.00
C SER A 22 8.91 4.19 7.58
N SER A 23 9.34 3.27 6.71
CA SER A 23 9.76 3.59 5.35
C SER A 23 8.65 3.45 4.31
N ASN A 24 7.61 2.66 4.58
CA ASN A 24 6.62 2.21 3.60
C ASN A 24 7.26 1.51 2.38
N GLU A 25 8.43 0.89 2.57
CA GLU A 25 9.15 0.19 1.52
C GLU A 25 9.07 -1.34 1.69
N PRO A 26 8.58 -2.09 0.69
CA PRO A 26 8.48 -3.55 0.78
C PRO A 26 9.84 -4.25 0.77
N ILE A 27 9.94 -5.32 1.56
CA ILE A 27 11.11 -6.20 1.62
C ILE A 27 10.78 -7.56 1.03
N LEU A 28 11.59 -8.03 0.07
CA LEU A 28 11.48 -9.38 -0.48
C LEU A 28 12.26 -10.35 0.38
N ILE A 29 11.58 -11.30 1.02
CA ILE A 29 12.19 -12.41 1.74
C ILE A 29 12.35 -13.59 0.79
N THR A 30 13.59 -14.02 0.55
CA THR A 30 13.92 -15.14 -0.33
C THR A 30 14.25 -16.42 0.44
N GLY A 31 13.56 -17.51 0.12
CA GLY A 31 13.75 -18.82 0.74
C GLY A 31 14.11 -19.88 -0.29
N LYS A 32 14.62 -21.03 0.17
CA LYS A 32 14.96 -22.16 -0.72
C LYS A 32 13.75 -22.77 -1.43
N ARG A 33 12.55 -22.63 -0.84
CA ARG A 33 11.29 -23.24 -1.33
C ARG A 33 10.27 -22.22 -1.83
N GLY A 34 10.60 -20.92 -1.77
CA GLY A 34 9.66 -19.86 -2.10
C GLY A 34 10.06 -18.51 -1.51
N ASN A 35 9.40 -17.47 -1.97
CA ASN A 35 9.62 -16.09 -1.55
C ASN A 35 8.36 -15.51 -0.91
N ALA A 36 8.52 -14.51 -0.05
CA ALA A 36 7.45 -13.74 0.55
C ALA A 36 7.79 -12.25 0.52
N VAL A 37 6.79 -11.38 0.58
CA VAL A 37 6.98 -9.93 0.73
C VAL A 37 6.52 -9.52 2.12
N LEU A 38 7.36 -8.77 2.83
CA LEU A 38 7.00 -8.12 4.08
C LEU A 38 6.59 -6.67 3.78
N LEU A 39 5.41 -6.30 4.27
CA LEU A 39 4.79 -4.97 4.17
C LEU A 39 4.38 -4.53 5.57
N SER A 40 4.22 -3.21 5.75
CA SER A 40 3.51 -2.70 6.92
C SER A 40 2.02 -3.07 6.83
N GLU A 41 1.33 -3.09 7.98
CA GLU A 41 -0.10 -3.37 8.03
C GLU A 41 -0.92 -2.25 7.35
N ASP A 42 -0.52 -1.00 7.55
CA ASP A 42 -1.13 0.19 6.93
C ASP A 42 -1.00 0.18 5.41
N ASP A 43 0.17 -0.22 4.88
CA ASP A 43 0.37 -0.37 3.42
C ASP A 43 -0.51 -1.48 2.86
N TRP A 44 -0.63 -2.60 3.57
CA TRP A 44 -1.50 -3.70 3.16
C TRP A 44 -2.97 -3.26 3.10
N ARG A 45 -3.46 -2.54 4.12
CA ARG A 45 -4.81 -1.96 4.11
C ARG A 45 -5.01 -0.97 2.98
N SER A 46 -4.02 -0.13 2.70
CA SER A 46 -4.08 0.87 1.62
C SER A 46 -4.15 0.20 0.23
N ILE A 47 -3.41 -0.88 0.04
CA ILE A 47 -3.47 -1.71 -1.17
C ILE A 47 -4.85 -2.35 -1.31
N GLU A 48 -5.39 -2.94 -0.25
CA GLU A 48 -6.71 -3.58 -0.24
C GLU A 48 -7.82 -2.56 -0.55
N ALA A 49 -7.79 -1.39 0.10
CA ALA A 49 -8.75 -0.31 -0.15
C ALA A 49 -8.67 0.19 -1.61
N THR A 50 -7.47 0.32 -2.16
CA THR A 50 -7.28 0.70 -3.57
C THR A 50 -7.85 -0.36 -4.51
N LEU A 51 -7.55 -1.64 -4.27
CA LEU A 51 -8.11 -2.77 -5.02
C LEU A 51 -9.63 -2.80 -4.96
N TYR A 52 -10.21 -2.54 -3.78
CA TYR A 52 -11.65 -2.44 -3.62
C TYR A 52 -12.24 -1.32 -4.47
N LEU A 53 -11.69 -0.10 -4.42
CA LEU A 53 -12.16 1.01 -5.27
C LEU A 53 -12.04 0.68 -6.76
N LEU A 54 -10.95 0.04 -7.18
CA LEU A 54 -10.75 -0.36 -8.58
C LEU A 54 -11.70 -1.46 -9.03
N SER A 55 -12.24 -2.27 -8.11
CA SER A 55 -13.21 -3.31 -8.41
C SER A 55 -14.60 -2.74 -8.76
N ILE A 56 -14.90 -1.51 -8.33
CA ILE A 56 -16.17 -0.86 -8.60
C ILE A 56 -16.15 -0.26 -10.03
N PRO A 57 -17.04 -0.69 -10.95
CA PRO A 57 -17.06 -0.18 -12.32
C PRO A 57 -17.19 1.35 -12.37
N GLY A 58 -16.34 2.00 -13.16
CA GLY A 58 -16.33 3.46 -13.32
C GLY A 58 -15.74 4.26 -12.15
N MET A 59 -15.49 3.64 -10.99
CA MET A 59 -14.98 4.34 -9.80
C MET A 59 -13.60 4.96 -10.03
N ARG A 60 -12.68 4.23 -10.68
CA ARG A 60 -11.36 4.75 -11.03
C ARG A 60 -11.46 6.05 -11.84
N ASP A 61 -12.31 6.08 -12.85
CA ASP A 61 -12.45 7.24 -13.73
C ASP A 61 -13.13 8.41 -13.02
N SER A 62 -14.14 8.12 -12.18
CA SER A 62 -14.76 9.10 -11.29
C SER A 62 -13.73 9.79 -10.38
N ILE A 63 -12.91 9.00 -9.66
CA ILE A 63 -11.86 9.53 -8.78
C ILE A 63 -10.86 10.38 -9.57
N ARG A 64 -10.38 9.89 -10.73
CA ARG A 64 -9.41 10.64 -11.55
C ARG A 64 -10.00 11.92 -12.13
N LYS A 65 -11.30 11.96 -12.41
CA LYS A 65 -12.00 13.18 -12.83
C LYS A 65 -12.03 14.18 -11.67
N GLY A 66 -12.45 13.75 -10.48
CA GLY A 66 -12.48 14.59 -9.28
C GLY A 66 -11.10 15.14 -8.89
N MET A 67 -10.03 14.33 -8.98
CA MET A 67 -8.65 14.80 -8.72
C MET A 67 -8.16 15.87 -9.69
N LYS A 68 -8.75 15.99 -10.88
CA LYS A 68 -8.40 17.01 -11.88
C LYS A 68 -9.29 18.26 -11.79
N GLU A 69 -10.36 18.20 -11.00
CA GLU A 69 -11.27 19.31 -10.83
C GLU A 69 -10.58 20.45 -10.06
N PRO A 70 -10.60 21.69 -10.58
CA PRO A 70 -10.07 22.82 -9.85
C PRO A 70 -10.83 23.05 -8.54
N ILE A 71 -10.13 23.46 -7.48
CA ILE A 71 -10.75 23.74 -6.17
C ILE A 71 -11.90 24.76 -6.29
N SER A 72 -11.81 25.72 -7.22
CA SER A 72 -12.86 26.71 -7.47
C SER A 72 -14.17 26.13 -8.03
N GLN A 73 -14.17 24.88 -8.47
CA GLN A 73 -15.34 24.15 -8.96
C GLN A 73 -15.85 23.12 -7.94
N CYS A 74 -15.13 22.90 -6.83
CA CYS A 74 -15.60 22.03 -5.75
C CYS A 74 -16.75 22.70 -4.98
N SER A 75 -17.68 21.89 -4.46
CA SER A 75 -18.75 22.39 -3.60
C SER A 75 -18.19 23.05 -2.34
N HIS A 76 -18.81 24.16 -1.92
CA HIS A 76 -18.51 24.86 -0.66
C HIS A 76 -19.45 24.46 0.49
N SER A 77 -20.46 23.64 0.21
CA SER A 77 -21.38 23.07 1.20
C SER A 77 -21.35 21.55 1.15
N ILE A 78 -21.52 20.93 2.31
CA ILE A 78 -21.75 19.48 2.41
C ILE A 78 -23.26 19.29 2.37
N ASP A 79 -23.73 18.58 1.36
CA ASP A 79 -25.13 18.14 1.29
C ASP A 79 -25.25 16.89 2.18
N LEU A 80 -25.71 17.09 3.42
CA LEU A 80 -25.98 16.04 4.42
C LEU A 80 -27.47 15.74 4.53
#